data_AF-D0NPN0-F1
#
_entry.id   AF-D0NPN0-F1
#
_cell.length_a   1.000
_cell.length_b   1.000
_cell.length_c   1.000
_cell.angle_alpha   90.00
_cell.angle_beta   90.00
_cell.angle_gamma   90.00
#
_symmetry.space_group_name_H-M   'P 1'
#
loop_
_entity.id
_entity.type
_entity.pdbx_description
1 polymer ?
#
loop_
_entity_poly.entity_id
_entity_poly.type
_entity_poly.pdbx_seq_one_letter_code
_entity_poly.pdbx_strand_id
1 'polypeptide(L)'
;MKSVGMNQQLLVSDLLHSRAHELQQLQDKVHTMTEALYDLMFAREEFEETLIREAEAINELTASVGETRGYTSSHGALLWQMTTLLRRDPSGQSCGGK
;
A
#
# COMPACT_ATOMS: atom_id res chain seq x y z
N MET A 1 37.43 -46.39 4.32
CA MET A 1 36.58 -45.65 3.36
C MET A 1 35.17 -45.32 3.87
N LYS A 2 34.62 -45.99 4.91
CA LYS A 2 33.28 -45.68 5.45
C LYS A 2 33.13 -44.33 6.17
N SER A 3 34.18 -43.76 6.76
CA SER A 3 34.08 -42.51 7.53
C SER A 3 33.92 -41.24 6.67
N VAL A 4 34.40 -41.24 5.43
CA VAL A 4 34.30 -40.08 4.53
C VAL A 4 32.86 -39.88 4.03
N GLY A 5 32.13 -40.97 3.76
CA GLY A 5 30.72 -40.91 3.36
C GLY A 5 29.79 -40.41 4.47
N MET A 6 30.02 -40.80 5.72
CA MET A 6 29.24 -40.31 6.88
C MET A 6 29.43 -38.81 7.11
N ASN A 7 30.65 -38.28 6.95
CA ASN A 7 30.91 -36.85 7.10
C ASN A 7 30.24 -36.00 6.01
N GLN A 8 30.18 -36.49 4.76
CA GLN A 8 29.47 -35.79 3.69
C GLN A 8 27.96 -35.74 3.93
N GLN A 9 27.37 -36.83 4.45
CA GLN A 9 25.95 -36.89 4.74
C GLN A 9 25.55 -35.93 5.89
N LEU A 10 26.39 -35.80 6.91
CA LEU A 10 26.22 -34.81 7.98
C LEU A 10 26.26 -33.37 7.44
N LEU A 11 27.25 -33.04 6.61
CA LEU A 11 27.37 -31.70 6.02
C LEU A 11 26.17 -31.32 5.14
N VAL A 12 25.63 -32.28 4.37
CA VAL A 12 24.44 -32.05 3.56
C VAL A 12 23.21 -31.84 4.45
N SER A 13 23.08 -32.63 5.53
CA SER A 13 21.99 -32.47 6.49
C SER A 13 22.01 -31.10 7.17
N ASP A 14 23.19 -30.66 7.63
CA ASP A 14 23.35 -29.36 8.28
C ASP A 14 23.04 -28.20 7.31
N LEU A 15 23.49 -28.31 6.06
CA LEU A 15 23.19 -27.32 5.03
C LEU A 15 21.69 -27.26 4.73
N LEU A 16 21.03 -28.40 4.57
CA LEU A 16 19.58 -28.46 4.32
C LEU A 16 18.78 -27.91 5.49
N HIS A 17 19.21 -28.19 6.72
CA HIS A 17 18.58 -27.65 7.93
C HIS A 17 18.74 -26.13 8.01
N SER A 18 19.94 -25.60 7.75
CA SER A 18 20.21 -24.16 7.71
C SER A 18 19.34 -23.47 6.65
N ARG A 19 19.23 -24.05 5.45
CA ARG A 19 18.40 -23.50 4.37
C ARG A 19 16.91 -23.56 4.70
N ALA A 20 16.43 -24.64 5.31
CA ALA A 20 15.04 -24.73 5.76
C ALA A 20 14.74 -23.65 6.81
N HIS A 21 15.67 -23.39 7.72
CA HIS A 21 15.53 -22.33 8.71
C HIS A 21 15.50 -20.93 8.09
N GLU A 22 16.41 -20.63 7.15
CA GLU A 22 16.42 -19.35 6.42
C GLU A 22 15.12 -19.12 5.63
N LEU A 23 14.60 -20.16 4.97
CA LEU A 23 13.33 -20.09 4.24
C LEU A 23 12.15 -19.83 5.18
N GLN A 24 12.14 -20.45 6.36
CA GLN A 24 11.11 -20.18 7.37
C GLN A 24 11.15 -18.72 7.84
N GLN A 25 12.34 -18.19 8.17
CA GLN A 25 12.48 -16.79 8.56
C GLN A 25 12.01 -15.82 7.47
N LEU A 26 12.31 -16.15 6.20
CA LEU A 26 11.87 -15.35 5.07
C LEU A 26 10.34 -15.40 4.92
N GLN A 27 9.74 -16.58 5.08
CA GLN A 27 8.29 -16.76 5.04
C GLN A 27 7.60 -15.95 6.14
N ASP A 28 8.11 -16.00 7.38
CA ASP A 28 7.58 -15.23 8.50
C ASP A 28 7.66 -13.73 8.22
N LYS A 29 8.79 -13.27 7.66
CA LYS A 29 8.98 -11.86 7.30
C LYS A 29 8.03 -11.41 6.19
N VAL A 30 7.81 -12.24 5.17
CA VAL A 30 6.83 -11.96 4.10
C VAL A 30 5.43 -11.88 4.68
N HIS A 31 5.09 -12.74 5.64
CA HIS A 31 3.80 -12.70 6.32
C HIS A 31 3.60 -11.39 7.09
N THR A 32 4.57 -10.98 7.91
CA THR A 32 4.52 -9.70 8.63
C THR A 32 4.44 -8.49 7.68
N MET A 33 5.19 -8.51 6.58
CA MET A 33 5.11 -7.45 5.57
C MET A 33 3.73 -7.39 4.90
N THR A 34 3.08 -8.54 4.71
CA THR A 34 1.73 -8.63 4.15
C THR A 34 0.71 -8.03 5.09
N GLU A 35 0.78 -8.32 6.39
CA GLU A 35 -0.08 -7.72 7.41
C GLU A 35 0.09 -6.19 7.46
N ALA A 36 1.33 -5.71 7.49
CA ALA A 36 1.61 -4.27 7.48
C ALA A 36 1.08 -3.55 6.22
N LEU A 37 1.07 -4.23 5.07
CA LEU A 37 0.47 -3.69 3.85
C LEU A 37 -1.05 -3.59 3.96
N TYR A 38 -1.72 -4.57 4.56
CA TYR A 38 -3.16 -4.50 4.80
C TYR A 38 -3.53 -3.36 5.74
N ASP A 39 -2.79 -3.19 6.84
CA ASP A 39 -3.00 -2.08 7.77
C ASP A 39 -2.83 -0.72 7.07
N LEU A 40 -1.80 -0.58 6.23
CA LEU A 40 -1.57 0.64 5.46
C LEU A 40 -2.68 0.91 4.44
N MET A 41 -3.19 -0.13 3.77
CA MET A 41 -4.30 0.00 2.84
C MET A 41 -5.58 0.46 3.55
N PHE A 42 -5.86 -0.08 4.73
CA PHE A 42 -7.01 0.32 5.54
C PHE A 42 -6.88 1.78 6.01
N ALA A 43 -5.72 2.17 6.53
CA ALA A 43 -5.46 3.56 6.94
C ALA A 43 -5.58 4.54 5.77
N ARG A 44 -5.18 4.13 4.55
CA ARG A 44 -5.34 4.94 3.34
C ARG A 44 -6.81 5.15 3.00
N GLU A 45 -7.64 4.11 3.07
CA GLU A 45 -9.08 4.19 2.81
C GLU A 45 -9.77 5.15 3.78
N GLU A 46 -9.47 5.05 5.08
CA GLU A 46 -10.00 5.96 6.10
C GLU A 46 -9.58 7.42 5.84
N PHE A 47 -8.33 7.64 5.42
CA PHE A 47 -7.83 8.96 5.08
C PHE A 47 -8.50 9.52 3.82
N GLU A 48 -8.75 8.69 2.80
CA GLU A 48 -9.48 9.08 1.59
C GLU A 48 -10.93 9.50 1.92
N GLU A 49 -11.64 8.75 2.77
CA GLU A 49 -12.97 9.15 3.24
C GLU A 49 -12.96 10.50 3.96
N THR A 50 -11.95 10.71 4.81
CA THR A 50 -11.77 11.98 5.53
C THR A 50 -11.55 13.13 4.56
N LEU A 51 -10.71 12.96 3.54
CA LEU A 51 -10.49 13.98 2.51
C LEU A 51 -11.75 14.31 1.72
N ILE A 52 -12.60 13.33 1.43
CA ILE A 52 -13.88 13.57 0.74
C ILE A 52 -14.79 14.44 1.62
N ARG A 53 -14.94 14.10 2.90
CA ARG A 53 -15.77 14.88 3.84
C ARG A 53 -15.25 16.31 4.00
N GLU A 54 -13.94 16.50 4.10
CA GLU A 54 -13.33 17.83 4.16
C GLU A 54 -13.56 18.63 2.88
N ALA A 55 -13.48 17.99 1.71
CA ALA A 55 -13.78 18.65 0.43
C ALA A 55 -15.25 19.08 0.34
N GLU A 56 -16.18 18.25 0.83
CA GLU A 56 -17.61 18.59 0.94
C GLU A 56 -17.81 19.78 1.89
N ALA A 57 -17.21 19.76 3.08
CA ALA A 57 -17.29 20.86 4.04
C ALA A 57 -16.74 22.19 3.48
N ILE A 58 -15.61 22.14 2.78
CA ILE A 58 -15.03 23.31 2.11
C ILE A 58 -15.95 23.83 1.00
N ASN A 59 -16.60 22.95 0.24
CA ASN A 59 -17.57 23.36 -0.79
C ASN A 59 -18.79 24.03 -0.17
N GLU A 60 -19.34 23.50 0.93
CA GLU A 60 -20.45 24.12 1.67
C GLU A 60 -20.06 25.49 2.24
N LEU A 61 -18.88 25.59 2.87
CA LEU A 61 -18.34 26.86 3.34
C LEU A 61 -18.12 27.84 2.20
N THR A 62 -17.59 27.39 1.06
CA THR A 62 -17.39 28.23 -0.13
C THR A 62 -18.72 28.68 -0.73
N ALA A 63 -19.76 27.86 -0.72
CA ALA A 63 -21.09 28.25 -1.17
C ALA A 63 -21.70 29.32 -0.25
N SER A 64 -21.64 29.12 1.08
CA SER A 64 -22.14 30.09 2.06
C SER A 64 -21.35 31.42 2.07
N VAL A 65 -20.05 31.38 1.80
CA VAL A 65 -19.20 32.58 1.67
C VAL A 65 -19.30 33.20 0.28
N GLY A 66 -19.48 32.41 -0.78
CA GLY A 66 -19.62 32.84 -2.17
C GLY A 66 -20.89 33.65 -2.43
N GLU A 67 -21.94 33.41 -1.64
CA GLU A 67 -23.11 34.32 -1.56
C GLU A 67 -22.73 35.75 -1.12
N THR A 68 -21.55 35.95 -0.50
CA THR A 68 -21.11 37.27 -0.02
C THR A 68 -20.10 37.98 -0.91
N ARG A 69 -19.28 37.28 -1.73
CA ARG A 69 -18.27 37.93 -2.61
C ARG A 69 -17.94 37.10 -3.86
N GLY A 70 -18.18 37.69 -5.04
CA GLY A 70 -18.00 37.06 -6.36
C GLY A 70 -16.55 36.81 -6.80
N TYR A 71 -15.87 35.85 -6.16
CA TYR A 71 -14.57 35.33 -6.63
C TYR A 71 -14.44 33.83 -6.30
N THR A 72 -14.66 32.96 -7.29
CA THR A 72 -14.64 31.50 -7.11
C THR A 72 -13.25 30.92 -7.38
N SER A 73 -12.33 31.01 -6.41
CA SER A 73 -11.16 30.12 -6.43
C SER A 73 -11.61 28.77 -5.86
N SER A 74 -11.91 27.82 -6.75
CA SER A 74 -12.46 26.50 -6.41
C SER A 74 -11.41 25.61 -5.73
N HIS A 75 -11.26 25.77 -4.41
CA HIS A 75 -10.40 24.90 -3.59
C HIS A 75 -10.92 23.45 -3.59
N GLY A 76 -12.23 23.26 -3.75
CA GLY A 76 -12.85 21.95 -3.95
C GLY A 76 -12.41 21.24 -5.24
N ALA A 77 -12.21 21.96 -6.34
CA ALA A 77 -11.68 21.36 -7.57
C ALA A 77 -10.22 20.89 -7.41
N LEU A 78 -9.43 21.61 -6.60
CA LEU A 78 -8.05 21.24 -6.32
C LEU A 78 -7.97 19.99 -5.43
N LEU A 79 -8.82 19.90 -4.41
CA LEU A 79 -8.98 18.70 -3.59
C LEU A 79 -9.47 17.50 -4.42
N TRP A 80 -10.43 17.71 -5.32
CA TRP A 80 -10.90 16.65 -6.23
C TRP A 80 -9.81 16.13 -7.18
N GLN A 81 -8.94 17.03 -7.66
CA GLN A 81 -7.77 16.62 -8.45
C GLN A 81 -6.78 15.80 -7.61
N MET A 82 -6.55 16.19 -6.36
CA MET A 82 -5.67 15.44 -5.45
C MET A 82 -6.23 14.05 -5.12
N THR A 83 -7.53 13.92 -4.83
CA THR A 83 -8.15 12.61 -4.58
C THR A 83 -8.14 11.72 -5.83
N THR A 84 -8.32 12.30 -7.02
CA THR A 84 -8.21 11.56 -8.30
C THR A 84 -6.79 11.02 -8.53
N LEU A 85 -5.76 11.79 -8.16
CA LEU A 85 -4.37 11.36 -8.26
C LEU A 85 -4.03 10.26 -7.25
N LEU A 86 -4.59 10.31 -6.03
CA LEU A 86 -4.43 9.27 -5.01
C LEU A 86 -5.17 7.97 -5.36
N ARG A 87 -6.32 8.07 -6.03
CA ARG A 87 -7.11 6.91 -6.52
C ARG A 87 -6.44 6.15 -7.66
N ARG A 88 -5.41 6.70 -8.32
CA ARG A 88 -4.78 6.04 -9.47
C ARG A 88 -3.99 4.82 -9.00
N ASP A 89 -4.61 3.65 -9.16
CA ASP A 89 -4.02 2.34 -8.89
C ASP A 89 -2.59 2.24 -9.43
N PRO A 90 -1.62 1.76 -8.62
CA PRO A 90 -0.27 1.43 -9.09
C PRO A 90 -0.25 0.18 -9.98
N SER A 91 -1.35 -0.57 -10.09
CA SER A 91 -1.49 -1.61 -11.11
C SER A 91 -1.72 -0.95 -12.46
N GLY A 92 -0.64 -0.61 -13.14
CA GLY A 92 -0.64 -0.25 -14.55
C GLY A 92 -1.15 -1.41 -15.43
N GLN A 93 -2.44 -1.68 -15.39
CA GLN A 93 -3.13 -2.45 -16.41
C GLN A 93 -3.60 -1.47 -17.47
N SER A 94 -2.69 -1.17 -18.39
CA SER A 94 -2.98 -0.53 -19.66
C SER A 94 -3.86 -1.47 -20.50
N CYS A 95 -5.16 -1.48 -20.22
CA CYS A 95 -6.17 -2.04 -21.11
C CYS A 95 -6.64 -0.96 -22.09
N GLY A 96 -6.01 -0.96 -23.27
CA GLY A 96 -6.64 -0.89 -24.59
C GLY A 96 -7.53 0.30 -24.99
N GLY A 97 -7.24 0.84 -26.18
CA GLY A 97 -8.29 1.02 -27.19
C GLY A 97 -8.51 2.43 -27.71
N LYS A 98 -7.73 2.82 -28.72
CA LYS A 98 -8.22 3.11 -30.07
C LYS A 98 -7.08 3.18 -31.06
#